data_AF-A0A1J5PQP5-F1
#
_entry.id   AF-A0A1J5PQP5-F1
#
_cell.length_a   1.000
_cell.length_b   1.000
_cell.length_c   1.000
_cell.angle_alpha   90.00
_cell.angle_beta   90.00
_cell.angle_gamma   90.00
#
_symmetry.space_group_name_H-M   'P 1'
#
loop_
_entity.id
_entity.type
_entity.pdbx_description
1 polymer ?
#
loop_
_entity_poly.entity_id
_entity_poly.type
_entity_poly.pdbx_seq_one_letter_code
_entity_poly.pdbx_strand_id
1 'polypeptide(L)'
;MEVWALGVSTLIAGALSYYSIRLAWLSYAFHDVSTGNDATPLWIPQIAMAVGASLLCVALADDLLLECLGKRDTSPPAEALRNE
;
A
#
# COMPACT_ATOMS: atom_id res chain seq x y z
N MET A 1 -13.12 10.69 15.58
CA MET A 1 -13.40 9.45 14.80
C MET A 1 -12.30 9.16 13.78
N GLU A 2 -11.53 10.16 13.33
CA GLU A 2 -10.45 10.01 12.34
C GLU A 2 -9.36 9.00 12.72
N VAL A 3 -8.86 9.01 13.96
CA VAL A 3 -7.82 8.04 14.41
C VAL A 3 -8.29 6.58 14.25
N TRP A 4 -9.56 6.30 14.56
CA TRP A 4 -10.12 4.96 14.40
C TRP A 4 -10.25 4.55 12.93
N ALA A 5 -10.70 5.46 12.08
CA ALA A 5 -10.78 5.21 10.64
C ALA A 5 -9.38 4.99 10.04
N LEU A 6 -8.39 5.81 10.41
CA LEU A 6 -6.99 5.66 9.99
C LEU A 6 -6.37 4.37 10.51
N GLY A 7 -6.66 3.99 11.75
CA GLY A 7 -6.22 2.73 12.34
C GLY A 7 -6.74 1.51 11.58
N VAL A 8 -8.03 1.50 11.24
CA VAL A 8 -8.65 0.42 10.46
C VAL A 8 -8.09 0.37 9.03
N SER A 9 -7.97 1.51 8.36
CA SER A 9 -7.38 1.60 7.02
C SER A 9 -5.93 1.09 6.99
N THR A 10 -5.12 1.48 7.98
CA THR A 10 -3.73 1.01 8.12
C THR A 10 -3.67 -0.50 8.34
N LEU A 11 -4.55 -1.07 9.17
CA LEU A 11 -4.63 -2.51 9.39
C LEU A 11 -4.98 -3.28 8.12
N ILE A 12 -5.98 -2.81 7.37
CA ILE A 12 -6.39 -3.42 6.10
C ILE A 12 -5.27 -3.33 5.06
N ALA A 13 -4.61 -2.18 4.95
CA ALA A 13 -3.47 -1.99 4.04
C ALA A 13 -2.28 -2.87 4.42
N GLY A 14 -2.00 -3.04 5.72
CA GLY A 14 -0.96 -3.94 6.22
C GLY A 14 -1.25 -5.40 5.89
N ALA A 15 -2.50 -5.84 6.09
CA ALA A 15 -2.93 -7.18 5.68
C ALA A 15 -2.80 -7.37 4.16
N LEU A 16 -3.26 -6.40 3.36
CA LEU A 16 -3.15 -6.44 1.90
C LEU A 16 -1.69 -6.53 1.44
N SER A 17 -0.80 -5.72 2.02
CA SER A 17 0.63 -5.76 1.72
C SER A 17 1.24 -7.13 2.03
N TYR A 18 0.99 -7.66 3.24
CA TYR A 18 1.49 -8.97 3.66
C TYR A 18 1.03 -10.10 2.72
N TYR A 19 -0.27 -10.15 2.41
CA TYR A 19 -0.81 -11.19 1.51
C TYR A 19 -0.30 -11.02 0.07
N SER A 20 -0.11 -9.79 -0.41
CA SER A 20 0.44 -9.53 -1.75
C SER A 20 1.89 -10.01 -1.87
N ILE A 21 2.73 -9.73 -0.87
CA ILE A 21 4.12 -10.20 -0.82
C ILE A 21 4.16 -11.73 -0.76
N ARG A 22 3.32 -12.33 0.11
CA ARG A 22 3.24 -13.79 0.23
C ARG A 22 2.81 -14.45 -1.08
N LEU A 23 1.86 -13.86 -1.80
CA LEU A 23 1.39 -14.36 -3.10
C LEU A 23 2.50 -14.29 -4.16
N ALA A 24 3.21 -13.17 -4.23
CA ALA A 24 4.33 -13.00 -5.17
C ALA A 24 5.47 -13.99 -4.87
N TRP A 25 5.79 -14.19 -3.58
CA TRP A 25 6.78 -15.17 -3.16
C TRP A 25 6.36 -16.60 -3.53
N LEU A 26 5.09 -16.94 -3.34
CA LEU A 26 4.54 -18.24 -3.71
C LEU A 26 4.62 -18.46 -5.22
N SER A 27 4.18 -17.50 -6.02
CA SER A 27 4.26 -17.59 -7.50
C SER A 27 5.71 -17.73 -7.98
N TYR A 28 6.65 -17.02 -7.36
CA TYR A 28 8.08 -17.17 -7.63
C TYR A 28 8.61 -18.56 -7.27
N ALA A 29 8.29 -19.06 -6.07
CA ALA A 29 8.77 -20.36 -5.59
C ALA A 29 8.21 -21.54 -6.38
N PHE A 30 6.94 -21.48 -6.80
CA PHE A 30 6.28 -22.54 -7.55
C PHE A 30 6.44 -22.40 -9.08
N HIS A 31 7.20 -21.40 -9.57
CA HIS A 31 7.33 -21.07 -10.99
C HIS A 31 5.97 -21.04 -11.71
N ASP A 32 4.98 -20.46 -11.03
CA ASP A 32 3.61 -20.45 -11.52
C ASP A 32 3.53 -19.54 -12.76
N VAL A 33 3.26 -20.17 -13.91
CA VAL A 33 3.21 -19.51 -15.21
C VAL A 33 1.75 -19.37 -15.62
N SER A 34 1.41 -18.20 -16.18
CA SER A 34 0.05 -17.96 -16.66
C SER A 34 -0.37 -19.06 -17.63
N THR A 35 -1.55 -19.66 -17.43
CA THR A 35 -2.10 -20.75 -18.26
C THR A 35 -2.48 -20.29 -19.69
N GLY A 36 -2.16 -19.04 -20.05
CA GLY A 36 -2.36 -18.49 -21.39
C GLY A 36 -1.25 -18.87 -22.36
N ASN A 37 -1.52 -18.70 -23.66
CA ASN A 37 -0.62 -18.99 -24.79
C ASN A 37 0.76 -18.26 -24.72
N ASP A 38 0.90 -17.29 -23.83
CA ASP A 38 2.12 -16.54 -23.56
C ASP A 38 2.49 -16.78 -22.09
N ALA A 39 3.41 -17.73 -21.86
CA ALA A 39 3.88 -18.16 -20.55
C ALA A 39 4.71 -17.04 -19.89
N THR A 40 4.04 -15.95 -19.52
CA THR A 40 4.66 -14.85 -18.79
C THR A 40 4.63 -15.17 -17.29
N PRO A 41 5.71 -14.85 -16.56
CA PRO A 41 5.77 -15.14 -15.14
C PRO A 41 4.76 -14.26 -14.37
N LEU A 42 3.82 -14.89 -13.67
CA LEU A 42 2.77 -14.21 -12.88
C LEU A 42 3.35 -13.36 -11.73
N TRP A 43 4.59 -13.61 -11.33
CA TRP A 43 5.26 -12.84 -10.28
C TRP A 43 5.50 -11.37 -10.67
N ILE A 44 5.64 -11.03 -11.96
CA ILE A 44 5.91 -9.65 -12.40
C ILE A 44 4.79 -8.68 -11.99
N PRO A 45 3.51 -8.91 -12.38
CA PRO A 45 2.41 -8.06 -11.95
C PRO A 45 2.15 -8.16 -10.43
N GLN A 46 2.39 -9.33 -9.82
CA GLN A 46 2.17 -9.52 -8.38
C GLN A 46 3.18 -8.75 -7.52
N ILE A 47 4.44 -8.63 -7.96
CA ILE A 47 5.43 -7.78 -7.29
C ILE A 47 5.02 -6.31 -7.39
N ALA A 48 4.57 -5.84 -8.56
CA ALA A 48 4.10 -4.46 -8.72
C ALA A 48 2.94 -4.14 -7.76
N MET A 49 1.98 -5.06 -7.62
CA MET A 49 0.88 -4.95 -6.65
C MET A 49 1.39 -4.95 -5.20
N ALA A 50 2.33 -5.84 -4.85
CA ALA A 50 2.91 -5.92 -3.51
C ALA A 50 3.66 -4.62 -3.13
N VAL A 51 4.38 -4.03 -4.07
CA VAL A 51 5.06 -2.73 -3.88
C VAL A 51 4.04 -1.63 -3.65
N GLY A 52 2.99 -1.54 -4.48
CA GLY A 52 1.92 -0.55 -4.31
C GLY A 52 1.20 -0.66 -2.96
N ALA A 53 0.85 -1.88 -2.55
CA ALA A 53 0.21 -2.13 -1.25
C ALA A 53 1.14 -1.79 -0.07
N SER A 54 2.44 -2.04 -0.21
CA SER A 54 3.45 -1.66 0.79
C SER A 54 3.57 -0.15 0.94
N LEU A 55 3.64 0.59 -0.18
CA LEU A 55 3.68 2.05 -0.18
C LEU A 55 2.43 2.65 0.45
N LEU A 56 1.24 2.14 0.10
CA LEU A 56 -0.02 2.57 0.71
C LEU A 56 -0.03 2.31 2.22
N CYS A 57 0.41 1.13 2.65
CA CYS A 57 0.51 0.82 4.08
C CYS A 57 1.46 1.76 4.81
N VAL A 58 2.61 2.10 4.23
CA VAL A 58 3.57 3.05 4.82
C VAL A 58 2.97 4.44 4.91
N ALA A 59 2.31 4.93 3.86
CA ALA A 59 1.67 6.24 3.86
C ALA A 59 0.57 6.35 4.93
N LEU A 60 -0.27 5.32 5.08
CA LEU A 60 -1.32 5.29 6.11
C LEU A 60 -0.74 5.15 7.52
N ALA A 61 0.32 4.35 7.68
CA ALA A 61 1.02 4.22 8.96
C ALA A 61 1.69 5.53 9.38
N ASP A 62 2.31 6.26 8.44
CA ASP A 62 2.91 7.58 8.70
C ASP A 62 1.84 8.58 9.16
N ASP A 63 0.72 8.67 8.45
CA ASP A 63 -0.41 9.54 8.80
C ASP A 63 -1.03 9.17 10.17
N LEU A 64 -1.15 7.87 10.46
CA LEU A 64 -1.62 7.37 11.76
C LEU A 64 -0.64 7.70 12.89
N LEU A 65 0.67 7.60 12.64
CA LEU A 65 1.71 7.96 13.61
C LEU A 65 1.70 9.47 13.88
N LEU A 66 1.65 10.30 12.83
CA LEU A 66 1.56 11.76 12.96
C LEU A 66 0.32 12.19 13.75
N GLU A 67 -0.82 11.59 13.46
CA GLU A 67 -2.08 11.82 14.17
C GLU A 67 -1.97 11.37 15.64
N CYS A 68 -1.41 10.19 15.90
CA CYS A 68 -1.24 9.67 17.26
C CYS A 68 -0.26 10.52 18.09
N LEU A 69 0.77 11.08 17.46
CA LEU A 69 1.73 12.01 18.06
C LEU A 69 1.16 13.43 18.22
N GLY A 70 -0.03 13.72 17.68
CA GLY A 70 -0.63 15.06 17.70
C GLY A 70 0.13 16.08 16.85
N LYS A 71 0.93 15.61 15.88
CA LYS A 71 1.80 16.42 15.01
C LYS A 71 1.29 16.53 13.57
N ARG A 72 0.01 16.22 13.35
CA ARG A 72 -0.60 16.33 12.03
C ARG A 72 -0.69 17.80 11.64
N ASP A 73 0.26 18.24 10.83
CA ASP A 73 0.25 19.56 10.23
C ASP A 73 -0.77 19.54 9.09
N THR A 74 -1.96 20.08 9.34
CA THR A 74 -3.00 20.31 8.31
C THR A 74 -2.67 21.52 7.45
N SER A 75 -1.38 21.77 7.14
CA SER A 75 -1.02 22.80 6.17
C SER A 75 -1.72 22.50 4.85
N PRO A 76 -2.61 23.38 4.36
CA PRO A 76 -3.08 23.27 3.00
C PRO A 76 -1.84 23.31 2.09
N PRO A 77 -1.77 22.47 1.05
CA PRO A 77 -0.66 22.51 0.11
C PRO A 77 -0.51 23.96 -0.36
N ALA A 78 0.69 24.53 -0.24
CA ALA A 78 0.98 25.94 -0.51
C ALA A 78 0.57 26.40 -1.93
N GLU A 79 0.25 25.45 -2.80
CA GLU A 79 -0.30 25.64 -4.14
C GLU A 79 -1.80 26.04 -4.15
N ALA A 80 -2.58 25.67 -3.13
CA ALA A 80 -4.00 26.06 -3.02
C ALA A 80 -4.21 27.55 -2.73
N LEU A 81 -3.18 28.24 -2.21
CA LEU A 81 -3.19 29.67 -1.89
C LEU A 81 -2.63 30.54 -3.04
N ARG A 82 -2.12 29.93 -4.12
CA ARG A 82 -1.56 30.66 -5.26
C ARG A 82 -2.61 30.94 -6.36
N ASN A 83 -3.85 30.51 -6.15
CA ASN A 83 -4.93 30.57 -7.13
C ASN A 83 -5.92 31.72 -6.85
N GLU A 84 -5.50 32.70 -6.05
CA GLU A 84 -6.27 33.92 -5.72
C GLU A 84 -5.69 35.15 -6.42
#